data_AF-A0A931AM66-F1
#
_entry.id   AF-A0A931AM66-F1
#
_cell.length_a   1.000
_cell.length_b   1.000
_cell.length_c   1.000
_cell.angle_alpha   90.00
_cell.angle_beta   90.00
_cell.angle_gamma   90.00
#
_symmetry.space_group_name_H-M   'P 1'
#
loop_
_entity.id
_entity.type
_entity.pdbx_description
1 polymer ?
#
loop_
_entity_poly.entity_id
_entity_poly.type
_entity_poly.pdbx_seq_one_letter_code
_entity_poly.pdbx_strand_id
1 'polypeptide(L)'
;MALGMAFAAGPAQAASAADLGTYGDFSQMFQRKAGQFTSGTWRNQWAWEPQGLNVSHIRWGDPDKWPPANYEKFERAGDWVLLDGYGNNEGMLKQRVTKETIGDVNCQNKKPILSLTGKQHYVKWDTPAEAYCLEAWGKILIPGGTDVDFYHKQVWFPPSAPNCANKFYQGRTCIKQFEIWKDNNPGNGGTAGGPLELRHQRDNIFAKGLGPAFIIHNYFPNNGWQAELRSSWTY
;
A
#
# COMPACT_ATOMS: atom_id res chain seq x y z
N MET A 1 2.07 23.37 -58.56
CA MET A 1 2.98 22.93 -57.47
C MET A 1 2.21 22.98 -56.17
N ALA A 2 1.92 21.82 -55.57
CA ALA A 2 1.48 21.72 -54.19
C ALA A 2 1.98 20.36 -53.68
N LEU A 3 3.07 20.38 -52.91
CA LEU A 3 3.58 19.20 -52.20
C LEU A 3 2.77 19.04 -50.91
N GLY A 4 2.01 17.96 -50.81
CA GLY A 4 1.40 17.53 -49.55
C GLY A 4 2.45 16.80 -48.70
N MET A 5 2.73 17.32 -47.51
CA MET A 5 3.51 16.61 -46.49
C MET A 5 2.58 15.68 -45.72
N ALA A 6 2.80 14.37 -45.85
CA ALA A 6 2.21 13.36 -44.99
C ALA A 6 3.07 13.23 -43.72
N PHE A 7 2.50 13.55 -42.55
CA PHE A 7 3.12 13.23 -41.26
C PHE A 7 2.89 11.75 -40.95
N ALA A 8 3.95 10.95 -41.00
CA ALA A 8 3.94 9.59 -40.49
C ALA A 8 3.98 9.63 -38.96
N ALA A 9 2.87 9.28 -38.32
CA ALA A 9 2.84 9.03 -36.88
C ALA A 9 3.61 7.73 -36.60
N GLY A 10 4.80 7.84 -36.00
CA GLY A 10 5.58 6.69 -35.58
C GLY A 10 4.86 5.88 -34.48
N PRO A 11 5.14 4.57 -34.36
CA PRO A 11 4.53 3.74 -33.34
C PRO A 11 4.91 4.26 -31.94
N ALA A 12 3.91 4.48 -31.09
CA ALA A 12 4.13 4.79 -29.69
C ALA A 12 4.85 3.60 -29.03
N GLN A 13 6.13 3.80 -28.67
CA GLN A 13 6.86 2.84 -27.85
C GLN A 13 6.12 2.65 -26.53
N ALA A 14 5.64 1.42 -26.29
CA ALA A 14 5.14 1.04 -24.98
C ALA A 14 6.28 1.26 -23.97
N ALA A 15 6.07 2.18 -23.03
CA ALA A 15 7.04 2.46 -21.98
C ALA A 15 7.37 1.15 -21.25
N SER A 16 8.66 0.86 -21.09
CA SER A 16 9.07 -0.32 -20.36
C SER A 16 8.76 -0.14 -18.87
N ALA A 17 8.51 -1.22 -18.12
CA ALA A 17 8.21 -1.13 -16.68
C ALA A 17 9.31 -0.40 -15.88
N ALA A 18 10.56 -0.43 -16.34
CA ALA A 18 11.68 0.30 -15.74
C ALA A 18 11.49 1.83 -15.81
N ASP A 19 10.79 2.34 -16.81
CA ASP A 19 10.58 3.78 -17.01
C ASP A 19 9.48 4.35 -16.08
N LEU A 20 8.64 3.47 -15.53
CA LEU A 20 7.53 3.83 -14.65
C LEU A 20 7.96 4.04 -13.18
N GLY A 21 9.17 3.59 -12.84
CA GLY A 21 9.74 3.66 -11.50
C GLY A 21 9.33 2.49 -10.60
N THR A 22 9.88 2.50 -9.39
CA THR A 22 9.68 1.43 -8.41
C THR A 22 8.71 1.86 -7.31
N TYR A 23 8.11 0.90 -6.60
CA TYR A 23 7.35 1.18 -5.38
C TYR A 23 8.18 1.96 -4.36
N GLY A 24 9.50 1.79 -4.32
CA GLY A 24 10.41 2.60 -3.50
C GLY A 24 10.36 4.09 -3.83
N ASP A 25 10.22 4.45 -5.11
CA ASP A 25 10.11 5.84 -5.55
C ASP A 25 8.82 6.51 -5.07
N PHE A 26 7.74 5.75 -4.88
CA PHE A 26 6.44 6.26 -4.46
C PHE A 26 6.22 6.17 -2.95
N SER A 27 6.63 5.06 -2.32
CA SER A 27 6.44 4.83 -0.90
C SER A 27 7.54 5.45 -0.04
N GLN A 28 8.75 5.63 -0.58
CA GLN A 28 9.94 5.97 0.18
C GLN A 28 10.36 4.89 1.21
N MET A 29 9.92 3.64 1.03
CA MET A 29 10.03 2.55 2.02
C MET A 29 11.43 2.34 2.63
N PHE A 30 12.50 2.50 1.86
CA PHE A 30 13.88 2.29 2.33
C PHE A 30 14.63 3.59 2.63
N GLN A 31 13.91 4.69 2.83
CA GLN A 31 14.46 5.96 3.26
C GLN A 31 13.92 6.31 4.64
N ARG A 32 14.72 6.99 5.46
CA ARG A 32 14.24 7.59 6.72
C ARG A 32 13.36 8.80 6.39
N LYS A 33 12.11 8.52 6.02
CA LYS A 33 11.14 9.49 5.54
C LYS A 33 9.88 9.41 6.37
N ALA A 34 9.33 10.56 6.66
CA ALA A 34 8.09 10.71 7.37
C ALA A 34 7.19 11.71 6.66
N GLY A 35 5.90 11.63 6.93
CA GLY A 35 4.93 12.55 6.38
C GLY A 35 3.69 12.67 7.25
N GLN A 36 3.02 13.79 7.13
CA GLN A 36 1.81 14.11 7.89
C GLN A 36 0.69 14.44 6.92
N PHE A 37 -0.46 13.79 7.12
CA PHE A 37 -1.66 13.99 6.33
C PHE A 37 -2.81 14.49 7.21
N THR A 38 -3.73 15.25 6.61
CA THR A 38 -4.76 15.99 7.36
C THR A 38 -6.15 15.87 6.74
N SER A 39 -7.17 15.85 7.59
CA SER A 39 -8.58 15.99 7.22
C SER A 39 -9.23 17.04 8.13
N GLY A 40 -9.53 18.23 7.60
CA GLY A 40 -9.96 19.36 8.42
C GLY A 40 -8.91 19.71 9.49
N THR A 41 -9.29 19.62 10.76
CA THR A 41 -8.39 19.84 11.92
C THR A 41 -7.68 18.56 12.37
N TRP A 42 -8.15 17.38 11.96
CA TRP A 42 -7.54 16.11 12.29
C TRP A 42 -6.28 15.87 11.45
N ARG A 43 -5.28 15.24 12.06
CA ARG A 43 -3.99 14.93 11.44
C ARG A 43 -3.45 13.61 11.95
N ASN A 44 -2.69 12.94 11.10
CA ASN A 44 -2.02 11.68 11.40
C ASN A 44 -0.69 11.65 10.66
N GLN A 45 0.25 10.86 11.14
CA GLN A 45 1.63 10.81 10.67
C GLN A 45 2.03 9.39 10.32
N TRP A 46 2.88 9.27 9.29
CA TRP A 46 3.59 8.04 8.99
C TRP A 46 5.10 8.26 9.03
N ALA A 47 5.86 7.20 9.31
CA ALA A 47 7.31 7.20 9.15
C ALA A 47 7.83 5.81 8.77
N TRP A 48 8.70 5.78 7.75
CA TRP A 48 9.48 4.62 7.37
C TRP A 48 10.80 4.57 8.13
N GLU A 49 11.07 3.42 8.72
CA GLU A 49 12.24 3.12 9.53
C GLU A 49 12.98 1.91 8.91
N PRO A 50 13.92 2.14 7.98
CA PRO A 50 14.69 1.07 7.36
C PRO A 50 15.49 0.28 8.39
N GLN A 51 15.37 -1.04 8.36
CA GLN A 51 16.05 -1.98 9.27
C GLN A 51 17.24 -2.69 8.59
N GLY A 52 17.65 -2.19 7.42
CA GLY A 52 18.65 -2.79 6.54
C GLY A 52 18.32 -2.51 5.09
N LEU A 53 18.95 -3.26 4.18
CA LEU A 53 18.79 -3.03 2.73
C LEU A 53 17.40 -3.41 2.20
N ASN A 54 16.79 -4.45 2.77
CA ASN A 54 15.59 -5.06 2.23
C ASN A 54 14.43 -5.12 3.23
N VAL A 55 14.58 -4.60 4.45
CA VAL A 55 13.53 -4.62 5.48
C VAL A 55 13.27 -3.21 5.95
N SER A 56 12.00 -2.85 6.12
CA SER A 56 11.60 -1.57 6.68
C SER A 56 10.36 -1.72 7.55
N HIS A 57 10.27 -0.91 8.59
CA HIS A 57 9.06 -0.75 9.37
C HIS A 57 8.35 0.54 8.96
N ILE A 58 7.02 0.52 8.89
CA ILE A 58 6.24 1.76 8.85
C ILE A 58 5.42 1.90 10.12
N ARG A 59 5.45 3.09 10.69
CA ARG A 59 4.63 3.49 11.83
C ARG A 59 3.56 4.45 11.34
N TRP A 60 2.35 4.34 11.91
CA TRP A 60 1.23 5.24 11.68
C TRP A 60 0.68 5.69 13.03
N GLY A 61 0.42 6.98 13.25
CA GLY A 61 -0.09 7.42 14.54
C GLY A 61 -0.27 8.92 14.72
N ASP A 62 -0.88 9.24 15.86
CA ASP A 62 -1.08 10.61 16.33
C ASP A 62 0.28 11.31 16.50
N PRO A 63 0.54 12.41 15.78
CA PRO A 63 1.79 13.15 15.90
C PRO A 63 2.03 13.72 17.30
N ASP A 64 0.98 13.96 18.09
CA ASP A 64 1.11 14.49 19.45
C ASP A 64 1.53 13.41 20.46
N LYS A 65 1.48 12.14 20.05
CA LYS A 65 1.89 10.96 20.85
C LYS A 65 3.00 10.17 20.14
N TRP A 66 3.80 10.84 19.34
CA TRP A 66 4.84 10.20 18.53
C TRP A 66 6.07 9.83 19.38
N PRO A 67 6.68 8.64 19.18
CA PRO A 67 6.32 7.60 18.23
C PRO A 67 5.23 6.64 18.74
N PRO A 68 4.34 6.14 17.86
CA PRO A 68 3.41 5.08 18.23
C PRO A 68 4.19 3.78 18.46
N ALA A 69 3.72 2.96 19.40
CA ALA A 69 4.34 1.65 19.70
C ALA A 69 4.26 0.68 18.51
N ASN A 70 3.15 0.71 17.79
CA ASN A 70 2.85 -0.26 16.74
C ASN A 70 3.53 0.11 15.41
N TYR A 71 3.92 -0.91 14.65
CA TYR A 71 4.47 -0.79 13.31
C TYR A 71 4.04 -1.97 12.43
N GLU A 72 4.08 -1.77 11.12
CA GLU A 72 3.99 -2.83 10.11
C GLU A 72 5.39 -3.14 9.59
N LYS A 73 5.69 -4.43 9.37
CA LYS A 73 6.98 -4.87 8.86
C LYS A 73 6.88 -5.34 7.42
N PHE A 74 7.66 -4.70 6.56
CA PHE A 74 7.75 -5.00 5.14
C PHE A 74 9.14 -5.46 4.74
N GLU A 75 9.21 -6.34 3.75
CA GLU A 75 10.45 -6.88 3.21
C GLU A 75 10.42 -6.87 1.68
N ARG A 76 11.47 -6.39 1.03
CA ARG A 76 11.66 -6.60 -0.41
C ARG A 76 12.35 -7.93 -0.65
N ALA A 77 11.70 -8.80 -1.42
CA ALA A 77 12.23 -10.09 -1.83
C ALA A 77 12.04 -10.26 -3.35
N GLY A 78 13.12 -10.09 -4.11
CA GLY A 78 13.07 -10.06 -5.57
C GLY A 78 12.17 -8.93 -6.08
N ASP A 79 11.18 -9.31 -6.89
CA ASP A 79 10.24 -8.40 -7.54
C ASP A 79 9.04 -8.03 -6.67
N TRP A 80 9.06 -8.40 -5.38
CA TRP A 80 7.93 -8.18 -4.48
C TRP A 80 8.33 -7.46 -3.21
N VAL A 81 7.41 -6.64 -2.73
CA VAL A 81 7.34 -6.26 -1.34
C VAL A 81 6.37 -7.20 -0.64
N LEU A 82 6.82 -7.78 0.46
CA LEU A 82 6.10 -8.72 1.29
C LEU A 82 5.73 -8.05 2.62
N LEU A 83 4.50 -8.24 3.08
CA LEU A 83 4.05 -7.89 4.42
C LEU A 83 4.26 -9.10 5.35
N ASP A 84 5.11 -8.94 6.37
CA ASP A 84 5.43 -9.98 7.35
C ASP A 84 4.43 -9.98 8.52
N GLY A 85 3.91 -8.80 8.89
CA GLY A 85 2.91 -8.62 9.93
C GLY A 85 3.11 -7.33 10.73
N TYR A 86 2.61 -7.33 11.96
CA TYR A 86 2.48 -6.14 12.81
C TYR A 86 3.27 -6.35 14.09
N GLY A 87 3.99 -5.34 14.57
CA GLY A 87 4.77 -5.45 15.80
C GLY A 87 4.62 -4.25 16.70
N ASN A 88 5.07 -4.42 17.94
CA ASN A 88 5.16 -3.39 18.97
C ASN A 88 6.37 -3.71 19.88
N ASN A 89 6.44 -3.10 21.06
CA ASN A 89 7.51 -3.35 22.03
C ASN A 89 7.43 -4.74 22.70
N GLU A 90 6.31 -5.43 22.59
CA GLU A 90 6.03 -6.73 23.23
C GLU A 90 6.33 -7.90 22.30
N GLY A 91 6.43 -7.65 20.99
CA GLY A 91 6.76 -8.65 19.99
C GLY A 91 6.11 -8.36 18.65
N MET A 92 6.03 -9.41 17.83
CA MET A 92 5.51 -9.32 16.46
C MET A 92 4.44 -10.38 16.23
N LEU A 93 3.28 -9.92 15.79
CA LEU A 93 2.17 -10.71 15.27
C LEU A 93 2.45 -11.02 13.80
N LYS A 94 2.74 -12.28 13.52
CA LYS A 94 3.07 -12.76 12.18
C LYS A 94 1.80 -12.89 11.34
N GLN A 95 1.79 -12.28 10.16
CA GLN A 95 0.72 -12.48 9.18
C GLN A 95 1.14 -13.59 8.21
N ARG A 96 0.37 -14.68 8.15
CA ARG A 96 0.68 -15.83 7.29
C ARG A 96 -0.47 -16.18 6.37
N VAL A 97 -0.21 -16.10 5.07
CA VAL A 97 -1.17 -16.46 4.03
C VAL A 97 -1.28 -17.96 3.88
N THR A 98 -2.51 -18.42 3.67
CA THR A 98 -2.83 -19.81 3.32
C THR A 98 -3.27 -19.92 1.87
N LYS A 99 -3.67 -18.81 1.26
CA LYS A 99 -4.02 -18.71 -0.16
C LYS A 99 -3.77 -17.29 -0.65
N GLU A 100 -3.17 -17.18 -1.83
CA GLU A 100 -3.04 -15.91 -2.54
C GLU A 100 -3.28 -16.08 -4.04
N THR A 101 -3.83 -15.03 -4.66
CA THR A 101 -4.01 -14.95 -6.10
C THR A 101 -3.70 -13.57 -6.65
N ILE A 102 -3.20 -13.53 -7.89
CA ILE A 102 -3.09 -12.33 -8.71
C ILE A 102 -4.09 -12.41 -9.88
N GLY A 103 -4.77 -11.31 -10.17
CA GLY A 103 -5.66 -11.18 -11.33
C GLY A 103 -5.48 -9.83 -12.03
N ASP A 104 -6.34 -9.58 -13.00
CA ASP A 104 -6.43 -8.25 -13.65
C ASP A 104 -7.05 -7.19 -12.71
N VAL A 105 -7.16 -5.95 -13.19
CA VAL A 105 -7.71 -4.80 -12.43
C VAL A 105 -9.11 -5.03 -11.87
N ASN A 106 -9.93 -5.86 -12.52
CA ASN A 106 -11.28 -6.20 -12.08
C ASN A 106 -11.30 -7.41 -11.15
N CYS A 107 -10.12 -7.88 -10.74
CA CYS A 107 -9.90 -9.11 -10.00
C CYS A 107 -10.51 -10.32 -10.70
N GLN A 108 -10.44 -10.37 -12.03
CA GLN A 108 -10.78 -11.55 -12.82
C GLN A 108 -9.49 -12.28 -13.23
N ASN A 109 -9.64 -13.41 -13.94
CA ASN A 109 -8.53 -14.19 -14.49
C ASN A 109 -7.46 -14.57 -13.44
N LYS A 110 -7.92 -14.90 -12.23
CA LYS A 110 -7.05 -15.12 -11.07
C LYS A 110 -6.15 -16.33 -11.26
N LYS A 111 -4.88 -16.15 -10.94
CA LYS A 111 -3.85 -17.20 -10.88
C LYS A 111 -3.28 -17.26 -9.48
N PRO A 112 -2.99 -18.46 -8.94
CA PRO A 112 -2.30 -18.58 -7.66
C PRO A 112 -0.94 -17.87 -7.67
N ILE A 113 -0.58 -17.26 -6.55
CA ILE A 113 0.80 -16.82 -6.28
C ILE A 113 1.37 -17.77 -5.23
N LEU A 114 2.58 -18.28 -5.47
CA LEU A 114 3.25 -19.12 -4.49
C LEU A 114 3.89 -18.25 -3.41
N SER A 115 3.42 -18.34 -2.17
CA SER A 115 4.12 -17.76 -1.02
C SER A 115 5.04 -18.80 -0.37
N LEU A 116 6.34 -18.69 -0.63
CA LEU A 116 7.35 -19.64 -0.13
C LEU A 116 7.57 -19.55 1.39
N THR A 117 7.25 -18.41 2.00
CA THR A 117 7.50 -18.14 3.43
C THR A 117 6.22 -17.87 4.22
N GLY A 118 5.06 -17.91 3.56
CA GLY A 118 3.76 -17.52 4.11
C GLY A 118 3.59 -16.01 4.27
N LYS A 119 4.57 -15.16 3.98
CA LYS A 119 4.37 -13.69 4.00
C LYS A 119 3.41 -13.29 2.87
N GLN A 120 2.65 -12.22 3.08
CA GLN A 120 1.70 -11.75 2.07
C GLN A 120 2.44 -10.96 0.98
N HIS A 121 2.14 -11.23 -0.29
CA HIS A 121 2.54 -10.31 -1.37
C HIS A 121 1.73 -9.01 -1.24
N TYR A 122 2.43 -7.88 -1.02
CA TYR A 122 1.79 -6.58 -0.83
C TYR A 122 1.71 -5.79 -2.14
N VAL A 123 2.83 -5.67 -2.84
CA VAL A 123 2.95 -4.94 -4.11
C VAL A 123 4.16 -5.43 -4.89
N LYS A 124 4.12 -5.36 -6.23
CA LYS A 124 5.30 -5.57 -7.06
C LYS A 124 6.29 -4.42 -6.85
N TRP A 125 7.57 -4.73 -6.82
CA TRP A 125 8.62 -3.74 -6.63
C TRP A 125 8.72 -2.80 -7.84
N ASP A 126 8.86 -3.36 -9.04
CA ASP A 126 8.79 -2.56 -10.27
C ASP A 126 7.32 -2.29 -10.59
N THR A 127 7.01 -1.04 -10.89
CA THR A 127 5.62 -0.64 -11.11
C THR A 127 5.18 -1.12 -12.50
N PRO A 128 4.20 -2.04 -12.61
CA PRO A 128 3.75 -2.51 -13.91
C PRO A 128 2.98 -1.41 -14.64
N ALA A 129 2.98 -1.49 -15.98
CA ALA A 129 2.16 -0.62 -16.83
C ALA A 129 0.66 -0.93 -16.74
N GLU A 130 0.32 -2.17 -16.35
CA GLU A 130 -1.04 -2.63 -16.19
C GLU A 130 -1.44 -2.70 -14.72
N ALA A 131 -2.67 -2.29 -14.44
CA ALA A 131 -3.25 -2.47 -13.12
C ALA A 131 -3.52 -3.96 -12.84
N TYR A 132 -3.35 -4.37 -11.59
CA TYR A 132 -3.53 -5.76 -11.19
C TYR A 132 -4.18 -5.84 -9.81
N CYS A 133 -4.81 -6.98 -9.56
CA CYS A 133 -5.46 -7.27 -8.29
C CYS A 133 -4.71 -8.37 -7.54
N LEU A 134 -4.56 -8.21 -6.22
CA LEU A 134 -4.10 -9.23 -5.29
C LEU A 134 -5.24 -9.57 -4.34
N GLU A 135 -5.41 -10.84 -4.06
CA GLU A 135 -6.25 -11.30 -2.95
C GLU A 135 -5.49 -12.32 -2.12
N ALA A 136 -5.53 -12.14 -0.81
CA ALA A 136 -4.88 -13.00 0.16
C ALA A 136 -5.88 -13.41 1.25
N TRP A 137 -5.79 -14.66 1.67
CA TRP A 137 -6.45 -15.20 2.85
C TRP A 137 -5.39 -15.79 3.75
N GLY A 138 -5.57 -15.67 5.07
CA GLY A 138 -4.58 -16.16 6.00
C GLY A 138 -4.95 -15.95 7.45
N LYS A 139 -3.93 -16.03 8.30
CA LYS A 139 -4.03 -15.84 9.74
C LYS A 139 -3.02 -14.79 10.22
N ILE A 140 -3.42 -13.97 11.18
CA ILE A 140 -2.50 -13.25 12.06
C ILE A 140 -2.31 -14.13 13.30
N LEU A 141 -1.07 -14.55 13.51
CA LEU A 141 -0.71 -15.47 14.57
C LEU A 141 -0.56 -14.71 15.89
N ILE A 142 -1.35 -15.09 16.90
CA ILE A 142 -1.37 -14.45 18.22
C ILE A 142 -0.66 -15.35 19.23
N PRO A 143 0.55 -15.00 19.71
CA PRO A 143 1.24 -15.81 20.71
C PRO A 143 0.41 -15.97 21.99
N GLY A 144 0.09 -17.22 22.34
CA GLY A 144 -0.71 -17.54 23.53
C GLY A 144 -2.20 -17.16 23.44
N GLY A 145 -2.68 -16.78 22.25
CA GLY A 145 -4.07 -16.40 22.01
C GLY A 145 -4.69 -17.15 20.84
N THR A 146 -5.86 -16.69 20.41
CA THR A 146 -6.55 -17.20 19.22
C THR A 146 -6.11 -16.43 17.99
N ASP A 147 -5.66 -17.16 16.97
CA ASP A 147 -5.30 -16.58 15.68
C ASP A 147 -6.51 -15.88 15.04
N VAL A 148 -6.23 -14.76 14.36
CA VAL A 148 -7.24 -13.98 13.63
C VAL A 148 -7.20 -14.39 12.17
N ASP A 149 -8.32 -14.84 11.61
CA ASP A 149 -8.43 -15.05 10.17
C ASP A 149 -8.61 -13.71 9.47
N PHE A 150 -7.99 -13.55 8.31
CA PHE A 150 -8.12 -12.35 7.49
C PHE A 150 -8.35 -12.65 6.01
N TYR A 151 -8.92 -11.65 5.35
CA TYR A 151 -8.94 -11.50 3.90
C TYR A 151 -8.48 -10.09 3.55
N HIS A 152 -7.53 -10.01 2.62
CA HIS A 152 -7.01 -8.75 2.11
C HIS A 152 -7.11 -8.74 0.59
N LYS A 153 -7.83 -7.75 0.05
CA LYS A 153 -7.88 -7.47 -1.37
C LYS A 153 -7.21 -6.15 -1.65
N GLN A 154 -6.34 -6.12 -2.65
CA GLN A 154 -5.66 -4.93 -3.12
C GLN A 154 -5.81 -4.83 -4.64
N VAL A 155 -6.05 -3.64 -5.16
CA VAL A 155 -5.94 -3.35 -6.59
C VAL A 155 -4.94 -2.22 -6.74
N TRP A 156 -3.86 -2.52 -7.44
CA TRP A 156 -2.78 -1.58 -7.71
C TRP A 156 -2.93 -1.01 -9.11
N PHE A 157 -2.97 0.31 -9.19
CA PHE A 157 -3.06 1.04 -10.44
C PHE A 157 -1.69 1.61 -10.81
N PRO A 158 -1.33 1.58 -12.11
CA PRO A 158 -0.06 2.08 -12.61
C PRO A 158 0.03 3.60 -12.39
N PRO A 159 1.21 4.21 -12.63
CA PRO A 159 1.37 5.63 -12.44
C PRO A 159 0.39 6.41 -13.31
N SER A 160 -0.37 7.31 -12.70
CA SER A 160 -0.97 8.40 -13.48
C SER A 160 0.18 9.24 -14.03
N ALA A 161 0.06 9.75 -15.26
CA ALA A 161 0.93 10.82 -15.76
C ALA A 161 1.03 11.98 -14.73
N PRO A 162 1.88 13.02 -14.88
CA PRO A 162 2.06 14.05 -13.85
C PRO A 162 0.86 15.01 -13.71
N ASN A 163 -0.33 14.47 -13.43
CA ASN A 163 -1.61 15.12 -13.24
C ASN A 163 -2.22 14.83 -11.85
N CYS A 164 -1.51 14.07 -11.01
CA CYS A 164 -1.93 13.81 -9.65
C CYS A 164 -1.58 15.01 -8.78
N ALA A 165 -2.55 15.46 -8.00
CA ALA A 165 -2.42 16.63 -7.16
C ALA A 165 -3.29 16.48 -5.91
N ASN A 166 -2.85 17.10 -4.83
CA ASN A 166 -3.64 17.33 -3.63
C ASN A 166 -3.65 18.84 -3.32
N LYS A 167 -4.26 19.25 -2.22
CA LYS A 167 -4.38 20.66 -1.81
C LYS A 167 -3.03 21.38 -1.65
N PHE A 168 -1.96 20.66 -1.37
CA PHE A 168 -0.64 21.23 -1.03
C PHE A 168 0.42 21.01 -2.11
N TYR A 169 0.21 20.04 -3.00
CA TYR A 169 1.18 19.63 -4.00
C TYR A 169 0.49 19.38 -5.35
N GLN A 170 1.07 19.94 -6.40
CA GLN A 170 0.57 19.82 -7.78
C GLN A 170 1.59 19.08 -8.66
N GLY A 171 1.15 18.58 -9.82
CA GLY A 171 2.04 18.05 -10.87
C GLY A 171 2.84 16.81 -10.45
N ARG A 172 2.23 15.92 -9.65
CA ARG A 172 2.87 14.68 -9.20
C ARG A 172 2.49 13.51 -10.11
N THR A 173 3.40 12.56 -10.18
CA THR A 173 3.14 11.20 -10.65
C THR A 173 2.75 10.36 -9.44
N CYS A 174 1.62 9.65 -9.52
CA CYS A 174 1.12 8.86 -8.40
C CYS A 174 0.77 7.44 -8.83
N ILE A 175 0.99 6.49 -7.92
CA ILE A 175 0.35 5.17 -7.98
C ILE A 175 -0.80 5.14 -6.98
N LYS A 176 -1.76 4.24 -7.20
CA LYS A 176 -2.91 4.07 -6.31
C LYS A 176 -3.05 2.62 -5.89
N GLN A 177 -3.34 2.43 -4.62
CA GLN A 177 -3.85 1.18 -4.07
C GLN A 177 -5.31 1.39 -3.68
N PHE A 178 -6.21 0.59 -4.24
CA PHE A 178 -7.52 0.35 -3.62
C PHE A 178 -7.38 -0.88 -2.72
N GLU A 179 -7.87 -0.83 -1.49
CA GLU A 179 -7.82 -1.96 -0.56
C GLU A 179 -9.14 -2.23 0.13
N ILE A 180 -9.37 -3.51 0.42
CA ILE A 180 -10.40 -4.03 1.32
C ILE A 180 -9.72 -4.97 2.30
N TRP A 181 -9.90 -4.72 3.59
CA TRP A 181 -9.48 -5.60 4.67
C TRP A 181 -10.68 -6.13 5.43
N LYS A 182 -10.72 -7.45 5.62
CA LYS A 182 -11.67 -8.13 6.50
C LYS A 182 -10.93 -9.02 7.48
N ASP A 183 -11.43 -9.09 8.71
CA ASP A 183 -10.95 -10.06 9.70
C ASP A 183 -12.08 -10.47 10.66
N ASN A 184 -11.83 -11.52 11.44
CA ASN A 184 -12.74 -11.98 12.49
C ASN A 184 -12.26 -11.58 13.90
N ASN A 185 -11.46 -10.51 14.01
CA ASN A 185 -11.12 -9.94 15.31
C ASN A 185 -12.23 -8.96 15.72
N PRO A 186 -13.02 -9.24 16.77
CA PRO A 186 -14.12 -8.36 17.18
C PRO A 186 -13.65 -6.98 17.69
N GLY A 187 -12.35 -6.79 17.91
CA GLY A 187 -11.80 -5.59 18.51
C GLY A 187 -12.10 -5.52 20.02
N ASN A 188 -11.64 -4.45 20.67
CA ASN A 188 -11.93 -4.13 22.09
C ASN A 188 -11.73 -5.29 23.10
N GLY A 189 -10.74 -6.15 22.86
CA GLY A 189 -10.39 -7.26 23.76
C GLY A 189 -11.30 -8.49 23.66
N GLY A 190 -12.18 -8.58 22.65
CA GLY A 190 -12.92 -9.81 22.38
C GLY A 190 -12.05 -10.91 21.77
N THR A 191 -12.46 -12.16 21.94
CA THR A 191 -11.78 -13.32 21.35
C THR A 191 -12.06 -13.40 19.86
N ALA A 192 -11.01 -13.60 19.06
CA ALA A 192 -11.13 -13.80 17.62
C ALA A 192 -11.97 -15.04 17.28
N GLY A 193 -12.79 -14.94 16.23
CA GLY A 193 -13.63 -16.03 15.75
C GLY A 193 -14.89 -15.55 15.02
N GLY A 194 -15.57 -16.48 14.36
CA GLY A 194 -16.78 -16.17 13.58
C GLY A 194 -16.46 -15.69 12.15
N PRO A 195 -17.45 -15.07 11.45
CA PRO A 195 -17.30 -14.64 10.07
C PRO A 195 -16.33 -13.46 9.93
N LEU A 196 -15.70 -13.33 8.76
CA LEU A 196 -14.87 -12.18 8.42
C LEU A 196 -15.75 -10.93 8.24
N GLU A 197 -15.45 -9.88 8.99
CA GLU A 197 -16.15 -8.59 8.91
C GLU A 197 -15.29 -7.55 8.21
N LEU A 198 -15.92 -6.63 7.48
CA LEU A 198 -15.21 -5.50 6.89
C LEU A 198 -14.64 -4.60 7.98
N ARG A 199 -13.33 -4.32 7.92
CA ARG A 199 -12.68 -3.35 8.79
C ARG A 199 -12.30 -2.09 8.05
N HIS A 200 -11.77 -2.22 6.83
CA HIS A 200 -11.36 -1.08 6.03
C HIS A 200 -11.68 -1.27 4.55
N GLN A 201 -12.10 -0.20 3.90
CA GLN A 201 -12.17 -0.06 2.45
C GLN A 201 -11.72 1.33 2.08
N ARG A 202 -10.61 1.47 1.35
CA ARG A 202 -10.05 2.79 1.02
C ARG A 202 -9.23 2.78 -0.27
N ASP A 203 -9.08 3.96 -0.85
CA ASP A 203 -7.96 4.27 -1.74
C ASP A 203 -6.82 4.89 -0.91
N ASN A 204 -5.60 4.44 -1.14
CA ASN A 204 -4.37 5.07 -0.69
C ASN A 204 -3.53 5.43 -1.92
N ILE A 205 -3.31 6.72 -2.13
CA ILE A 205 -2.55 7.25 -3.25
C ILE A 205 -1.15 7.63 -2.76
N PHE A 206 -0.14 7.23 -3.52
CA PHE A 206 1.26 7.44 -3.20
C PHE A 206 1.85 8.34 -4.27
N ALA A 207 2.54 9.41 -3.87
CA ALA A 207 3.17 10.34 -4.81
C ALA A 207 4.68 10.12 -4.88
N LYS A 208 5.21 10.08 -6.11
CA LYS A 208 6.65 9.90 -6.36
C LYS A 208 7.45 10.97 -5.62
N GLY A 209 8.40 10.54 -4.80
CA GLY A 209 9.26 11.38 -3.97
C GLY A 209 8.63 11.97 -2.71
N LEU A 210 7.34 11.72 -2.43
CA LEU A 210 6.65 12.25 -1.24
C LEU A 210 6.23 11.17 -0.24
N GLY A 211 5.88 9.96 -0.70
CA GLY A 211 5.49 8.85 0.15
C GLY A 211 4.02 8.45 0.05
N PRO A 212 3.56 7.56 0.96
CA PRO A 212 2.17 7.14 1.03
C PRO A 212 1.26 8.24 1.56
N ALA A 213 -0.06 7.96 1.56
CA ALA A 213 -1.08 8.87 2.09
C ALA A 213 -1.04 10.27 1.44
N PHE A 214 -0.57 10.35 0.19
CA PHE A 214 -0.62 11.58 -0.60
C PHE A 214 -2.06 12.09 -0.68
N ILE A 215 -2.97 11.14 -0.94
CA ILE A 215 -4.41 11.26 -0.75
C ILE A 215 -4.89 9.92 -0.18
N ILE A 216 -5.74 9.95 0.84
CA ILE A 216 -6.51 8.81 1.32
C ILE A 216 -7.97 9.13 1.10
N HIS A 217 -8.70 8.22 0.46
CA HIS A 217 -10.16 8.25 0.44
C HIS A 217 -10.67 6.99 1.12
N ASN A 218 -11.27 7.14 2.29
CA ASN A 218 -11.68 6.02 3.13
C ASN A 218 -13.20 5.82 3.08
N TYR A 219 -13.62 4.80 2.34
CA TYR A 219 -15.04 4.44 2.16
C TYR A 219 -15.62 3.74 3.41
N PHE A 220 -14.80 2.97 4.12
CA PHE A 220 -15.19 2.29 5.36
C PHE A 220 -13.99 2.17 6.32
N PRO A 221 -14.15 2.37 7.64
CA PRO A 221 -15.37 2.79 8.34
C PRO A 221 -15.57 4.31 8.21
N ASN A 222 -16.62 4.88 8.81
CA ASN A 222 -16.82 6.34 8.88
C ASN A 222 -17.21 7.04 7.55
N ASN A 223 -17.93 6.35 6.66
CA ASN A 223 -18.71 6.93 5.54
C ASN A 223 -17.97 7.95 4.65
N GLY A 224 -16.77 7.64 4.16
CA GLY A 224 -16.18 8.42 3.05
C GLY A 224 -15.30 9.60 3.44
N TRP A 225 -14.60 9.58 4.57
CA TRP A 225 -13.66 10.67 4.88
C TRP A 225 -12.45 10.66 3.94
N GLN A 226 -11.89 11.84 3.70
CA GLN A 226 -10.69 12.05 2.88
C GLN A 226 -9.61 12.79 3.67
N ALA A 227 -8.35 12.43 3.47
CA ALA A 227 -7.21 13.19 3.96
C ALA A 227 -6.13 13.32 2.90
N GLU A 228 -5.29 14.34 3.07
CA GLU A 228 -4.25 14.68 2.09
C GLU A 228 -2.94 15.01 2.80
N LEU A 229 -1.84 14.53 2.21
CA LEU A 229 -0.49 14.79 2.70
C LEU A 229 -0.21 16.30 2.66
N ARG A 230 0.13 16.84 3.82
CA ARG A 230 0.47 18.25 4.02
C ARG A 230 1.97 18.49 4.05
N SER A 231 2.73 17.56 4.59
CA SER A 231 4.19 17.66 4.71
C SER A 231 4.85 16.30 4.60
N SER A 232 6.07 16.28 4.09
CA SER A 232 6.97 15.12 4.04
C SER A 232 8.40 15.59 4.29
N TRP A 233 9.17 14.84 5.08
CA TRP A 233 10.53 15.21 5.49
C TRP A 233 11.43 13.99 5.70
N THR A 234 12.73 14.24 5.76
CA THR A 234 13.75 13.26 6.15
C THR A 234 14.05 13.41 7.65
N TYR A 235 14.34 12.30 8.36
CA TYR A 235 14.69 12.30 9.78
C TYR A 235 15.79 11.28 10.13
#